data_AF-A0A0C2DQ59-F1
#
_entry.id   AF-A0A0C2DQ59-F1
#
_cell.length_a   1.000
_cell.length_b   1.000
_cell.length_c   1.000
_cell.angle_alpha   90.00
_cell.angle_beta   90.00
_cell.angle_gamma   90.00
#
_symmetry.space_group_name_H-M   'P 1'
#
loop_
_entity.id
_entity.type
_entity.pdbx_description
1 polymer ?
#
loop_
_entity_poly.entity_id
_entity_poly.type
_entity_poly.pdbx_seq_one_letter_code
_entity_poly.pdbx_strand_id
1 'polypeptide(L)' 'MYHNLIYGAEYTLGRLPMGSTDFSVREYSYDDVDGDFDLEQFSLADEDIKYKARKRRCSACHQIQK' A
#
# COMPACT_ATOMS: atom_id res chain seq x y z
N MET A 1 12.07 -9.97 -8.88
CA MET A 1 12.67 -9.67 -10.19
C MET A 1 13.10 -8.21 -10.29
N TYR A 2 12.24 -7.23 -9.97
CA TYR A 2 12.57 -5.80 -10.09
C TYR A 2 13.37 -5.16 -8.94
N HIS A 3 13.26 -5.67 -7.71
CA HIS A 3 13.95 -5.15 -6.52
C HIS A 3 15.20 -5.95 -6.11
N ASN A 4 15.75 -6.79 -6.99
CA ASN A 4 16.94 -7.58 -6.66
C ASN A 4 18.21 -6.79 -7.00
N LEU A 5 19.15 -6.69 -6.06
CA LEU A 5 20.38 -5.90 -6.18
C LEU A 5 21.47 -6.52 -7.08
N ILE A 6 21.30 -7.80 -7.46
CA ILE A 6 22.35 -8.55 -8.20
C ILE A 6 21.88 -8.90 -9.62
N TYR A 7 20.58 -9.20 -9.79
CA TYR A 7 20.01 -9.63 -11.07
C TYR A 7 18.72 -8.85 -11.45
N GLY A 8 18.44 -7.73 -10.79
CA GLY A 8 17.25 -6.91 -11.01
C GLY A 8 17.59 -5.46 -11.39
N ALA A 9 16.58 -4.69 -11.79
CA ALA A 9 16.74 -3.30 -12.25
C ALA A 9 16.71 -2.26 -11.12
N GLU A 10 16.88 -2.69 -9.86
CA GLU A 10 16.99 -1.84 -8.66
C GLU A 10 16.00 -0.67 -8.58
N TYR A 11 14.72 -0.92 -8.89
CA TYR A 11 13.72 0.13 -8.75
C TYR A 11 13.61 0.57 -7.28
N THR A 12 13.92 1.83 -7.02
CA THR A 12 13.86 2.44 -5.67
C THR A 12 12.52 3.10 -5.38
N LEU A 13 11.72 3.35 -6.42
CA LEU A 13 10.44 4.03 -6.34
C LEU A 13 9.34 3.19 -6.96
N GLY A 14 8.21 3.08 -6.26
CA GLY A 14 7.01 2.41 -6.74
C GLY A 14 5.78 3.24 -6.38
N ARG A 15 4.75 3.20 -7.24
CA ARG A 15 3.46 3.85 -6.98
C ARG A 15 2.54 2.88 -6.27
N LEU A 16 1.83 3.37 -5.26
CA LEU A 16 0.80 2.60 -4.54
C LEU A 16 -0.51 3.37 -4.63
N PRO A 17 -1.53 2.83 -5.32
CA PRO A 17 -2.83 3.48 -5.40
C PRO A 17 -3.55 3.44 -4.04
N MET A 18 -4.14 4.56 -3.66
CA MET A 18 -4.97 4.73 -2.46
C MET A 18 -6.44 4.54 -2.87
N GLY A 19 -7.12 3.55 -2.29
CA GLY A 19 -8.46 3.14 -2.73
C GLY A 19 -8.43 2.25 -3.98
N SER A 20 -9.59 2.16 -4.64
CA SER A 20 -9.77 1.44 -5.90
C SER A 20 -9.19 2.18 -7.11
N THR A 21 -8.76 1.40 -8.12
CA THR A 21 -8.35 1.90 -9.45
C THR A 21 -8.92 1.00 -10.54
N ASP A 22 -8.77 1.35 -11.81
CA ASP A 22 -9.12 0.53 -12.97
C ASP A 22 -8.49 -0.89 -12.95
N PHE A 23 -7.37 -1.06 -12.24
CA PHE A 23 -6.72 -2.35 -11.99
C PHE A 23 -7.18 -3.09 -10.72
N SER A 24 -8.26 -2.62 -10.08
CA SER A 24 -8.86 -3.28 -8.93
C SER A 24 -10.07 -4.12 -9.34
N VAL A 25 -10.41 -5.13 -8.53
CA VAL A 25 -11.53 -6.05 -8.82
C VAL A 25 -12.88 -5.38 -8.54
N ARG A 26 -12.92 -4.40 -7.64
CA ARG A 26 -14.11 -3.67 -7.22
C ARG A 26 -13.80 -2.20 -6.99
N GLU A 27 -14.80 -1.36 -7.16
CA GLU A 27 -14.76 0.05 -6.74
C GLU A 27 -14.97 0.13 -5.22
N TYR A 28 -14.10 0.88 -4.55
CA TYR A 28 -14.14 1.13 -3.11
C TYR A 28 -13.35 2.41 -2.76
N SER A 29 -13.82 3.12 -1.74
CA SER A 29 -13.07 4.16 -1.02
C SER A 29 -12.72 3.66 0.38
N TYR A 30 -11.89 4.41 1.11
CA TYR A 30 -11.66 4.15 2.54
C TYR A 30 -12.75 4.74 3.43
N ASP A 31 -13.52 5.66 2.87
CA ASP A 31 -14.66 6.31 3.49
C ASP A 31 -15.77 6.41 2.44
N ASP A 32 -16.62 5.38 2.43
CA ASP A 32 -17.77 5.27 1.53
C ASP A 32 -19.06 5.75 2.22
N VAL A 33 -18.98 6.34 3.42
CA VAL A 33 -20.16 6.78 4.19
C VAL A 33 -20.43 8.26 3.91
N ASP A 34 -21.61 8.53 3.36
CA ASP A 34 -22.03 9.90 3.05
C ASP A 34 -22.21 10.74 4.33
N GLY A 35 -21.55 11.89 4.38
CA GLY A 35 -21.61 12.82 5.51
C GLY A 35 -20.56 12.63 6.60
N ASP A 36 -19.60 11.70 6.44
CA ASP A 36 -18.49 11.51 7.39
C ASP A 36 -17.34 12.51 7.15
N PHE A 37 -17.56 13.78 7.48
CA PHE A 37 -16.50 14.80 7.40
C PHE A 37 -15.44 14.67 8.50
N ASP A 38 -15.78 13.96 9.57
CA ASP A 38 -14.93 13.74 10.73
C ASP A 38 -14.06 12.46 10.60
N LEU A 39 -14.21 11.71 9.50
CA LEU A 39 -13.47 10.48 9.16
C LEU A 39 -13.58 9.39 10.23
N GLU A 40 -14.72 9.31 10.93
CA GLU A 40 -14.94 8.33 12.00
C GLU A 40 -15.00 6.89 11.48
N GLN A 41 -15.41 6.69 10.23
CA GLN A 41 -15.58 5.40 9.59
C GLN A 41 -14.47 5.05 8.60
N PHE A 42 -13.41 5.86 8.55
CA PHE A 42 -12.25 5.60 7.71
C PHE A 42 -11.59 4.27 8.07
N SER A 43 -11.64 3.31 7.15
CA SER A 43 -11.06 1.98 7.36
C SER A 43 -10.36 1.44 6.12
N LEU A 44 -9.28 0.68 6.36
CA LEU A 44 -8.53 0.07 5.27
C LEU A 44 -9.31 -1.14 4.75
N ALA A 45 -9.49 -1.21 3.43
CA ALA A 45 -10.10 -2.36 2.81
C ALA A 45 -9.22 -3.61 2.98
N ASP A 46 -9.88 -4.77 3.03
CA ASP A 46 -9.24 -6.08 3.14
C ASP A 46 -8.17 -6.32 2.07
N GLU A 47 -8.34 -5.77 0.86
CA GLU A 47 -7.37 -5.92 -0.22
C GLU A 47 -6.06 -5.19 0.07
N ASP A 48 -6.12 -4.01 0.69
CA ASP A 48 -4.94 -3.24 1.07
C ASP A 48 -4.13 -3.99 2.12
N ILE A 49 -4.81 -4.61 3.09
CA ILE A 49 -4.16 -5.40 4.15
C ILE A 49 -3.55 -6.69 3.58
N LYS A 50 -4.31 -7.43 2.76
CA LYS A 50 -3.91 -8.77 2.28
C LYS A 50 -2.88 -8.72 1.14
N TYR A 51 -3.00 -7.75 0.24
CA TYR A 51 -2.21 -7.70 -1.00
C TYR A 51 -1.16 -6.59 -1.01
N LYS A 52 -1.47 -5.40 -0.49
CA LYS A 52 -0.53 -4.25 -0.54
C LYS A 52 0.41 -4.20 0.67
N ALA A 53 -0.10 -4.36 1.90
CA ALA A 53 0.68 -4.16 3.13
C ALA A 53 1.78 -5.20 3.34
N ARG A 54 1.52 -6.47 3.00
CA ARG A 54 2.47 -7.59 3.21
C ARG A 54 3.77 -7.47 2.40
N LYS A 55 3.83 -6.62 1.38
CA LYS A 55 5.01 -6.46 0.52
C LYS A 55 6.11 -5.58 1.13
N ARG A 56 5.88 -4.94 2.29
CA ARG A 56 6.86 -4.10 2.99
C ARG A 56 7.68 -4.87 4.03
N ARG A 57 8.50 -5.84 3.60
CA ARG A 57 9.74 -6.14 4.33
C ARG A 57 10.89 -5.51 3.57
N CYS A 58 11.10 -4.22 3.82
CA CYS A 58 12.35 -3.58 3.47
C CYS A 58 13.29 -3.77 4.67
N SER A 59 14.28 -4.65 4.55
CA SER A 59 15.30 -4.93 5.56
C SER A 59 16.33 -3.80 5.73
N ALA A 60 16.11 -2.64 5.12
CA ALA A 60 17.01 -1.49 5.22
C ALA A 60 16.80 -0.63 6.49
N CYS A 61 15.74 -0.85 7.27
CA CYS A 61 15.52 -0.14 8.52
C CYS A 61 16.01 -0.94 9.74
N HIS A 62 17.28 -1.36 9.72
CA HIS A 62 17.97 -1.88 10.92
C HIS A 62 19.22 -1.06 11.29
N GLN A 63 19.37 0.12 10.71
CA GLN A 63 20.35 1.12 11.15
C GLN A 63 19.59 2.39 11.50
N ILE A 64 19.15 2.51 12.75
CA ILE A 64 19.00 3.71 13.60
C ILE A 64 18.40 3.17 14.91
N GLN A 65 19.22 2.42 15.64
CA GLN A 65 19.08 2.12 17.07
C GLN A 65 20.50 2.14 17.65
N LYS A 66 21.21 3.25 17.46
CA LYS A 66 22.32 3.73 18.30
C LYS A 66 22.30 5.24 18.27
#